data_AF-A0A349JAP8-F1
#
_entry.id   AF-A0A349JAP8-F1
#
_cell.length_a   1.000
_cell.length_b   1.000
_cell.length_c   1.000
_cell.angle_alpha   90.00
_cell.angle_beta   90.00
_cell.angle_gamma   90.00
#
_symmetry.space_group_name_H-M   'P 1'
#
loop_
_entity.id
_entity.type
_entity.pdbx_description
1 polymer ?
#
loop_
_entity_poly.entity_id
_entity_poly.type
_entity_poly.pdbx_seq_one_letter_code
_entity_poly.pdbx_strand_id
1 'polypeptide(L)'
;MPLVLATIGITALVAALVVGLLLSGGPSAQRVGPAGLAGAIAAATAAPGPRTLLLEPGTYQVALRLGAAHRGLHLQAAGPGVVFEASGNGPVVLCEPGLSAASFTGLVLRAAPGRVALEAIGGGQLQLISVEVRGGVVVGGGAISGDGVSIAGPVTVSDRGSLQLGDAQIDGLLTVDRGEVGLRRSVVQGGMILRQSMSTLSGVRCLGSGPGLLIERGRATLHEVHIAASGIGLQVHGAEVTELTGLTIEGGGPAIVWEGERTAAWRWERFQLATLARGLPGVLPSGPGADPTQLPAVR
;
A
#
# COMPACT_ATOMS: atom_id res chain seq x y z
N MET A 1 -4.82 -21.63 -26.96
CA MET A 1 -3.95 -20.55 -26.44
C MET A 1 -3.97 -19.22 -27.23
N PRO A 2 -5.02 -18.80 -27.99
CA PRO A 2 -5.07 -17.44 -28.55
C PRO A 2 -5.76 -16.40 -27.64
N LEU A 3 -6.45 -16.84 -26.58
CA LEU A 3 -7.30 -15.97 -25.76
C LEU A 3 -6.54 -15.13 -24.72
N VAL A 4 -5.35 -15.56 -24.28
CA VAL A 4 -4.55 -14.84 -23.26
C VAL A 4 -3.81 -13.63 -23.86
N LEU A 5 -3.48 -13.66 -25.16
CA LEU A 5 -2.83 -12.55 -25.85
C LEU A 5 -3.80 -11.40 -26.17
N ALA A 6 -5.08 -11.69 -26.39
CA ALA A 6 -6.10 -10.67 -26.66
C ALA A 6 -6.40 -9.82 -25.42
N THR A 7 -6.44 -10.43 -24.22
CA THR A 7 -6.75 -9.70 -22.98
C THR A 7 -5.65 -8.72 -22.61
N ILE A 8 -4.37 -9.10 -22.74
CA ILE A 8 -3.23 -8.20 -22.45
C ILE A 8 -3.20 -7.00 -23.42
N GLY A 9 -3.53 -7.22 -24.69
CA GLY A 9 -3.61 -6.15 -25.69
C GLY A 9 -4.72 -5.14 -25.40
N ILE A 10 -5.88 -5.60 -24.91
CA ILE A 10 -7.02 -4.73 -24.60
C ILE A 10 -6.76 -3.91 -23.33
N THR A 11 -6.14 -4.47 -22.29
CA THR A 11 -5.81 -3.70 -21.07
C THR A 11 -4.77 -2.60 -21.33
N ALA A 12 -3.76 -2.89 -22.15
CA ALA A 12 -2.76 -1.89 -22.54
C ALA A 12 -3.37 -0.76 -23.41
N LEU A 13 -4.32 -1.09 -24.28
CA LEU A 13 -5.03 -0.12 -25.13
C LEU A 13 -5.96 0.78 -24.30
N VAL A 14 -6.67 0.22 -23.31
CA VAL A 14 -7.56 0.99 -22.42
C VAL A 14 -6.74 1.91 -21.50
N ALA A 15 -5.60 1.46 -20.98
CA ALA A 15 -4.69 2.32 -20.21
C ALA A 15 -4.14 3.48 -21.06
N ALA A 16 -3.73 3.22 -22.29
CA ALA A 16 -3.27 4.26 -23.22
C ALA A 16 -4.38 5.25 -23.60
N LEU A 17 -5.62 4.77 -23.77
CA LEU A 17 -6.77 5.62 -24.13
C LEU A 17 -7.22 6.50 -22.96
N VAL A 18 -7.22 5.98 -21.72
CA VAL A 18 -7.54 6.75 -20.50
C VAL A 18 -6.47 7.80 -20.22
N VAL A 19 -5.19 7.46 -20.43
CA VAL A 19 -4.08 8.43 -20.37
C VAL A 19 -4.22 9.50 -21.46
N GLY A 20 -4.57 9.11 -22.69
CA GLY A 20 -4.80 10.05 -23.80
C GLY A 20 -6.00 10.98 -23.59
N LEU A 21 -7.08 10.50 -22.97
CA LEU A 21 -8.26 11.32 -22.68
C LEU A 21 -8.05 12.28 -21.50
N LEU A 22 -7.23 11.90 -20.51
CA LEU A 22 -6.84 12.79 -19.41
C LEU A 22 -5.83 13.88 -19.85
N LEU A 23 -5.07 13.64 -20.92
CA LEU A 23 -4.09 14.60 -21.45
C LEU A 23 -4.68 15.66 -22.40
N SER A 24 -5.93 15.51 -22.86
CA SER A 24 -6.49 16.37 -23.93
C SER A 24 -7.37 17.53 -23.47
N GLY A 25 -7.63 17.69 -22.15
CA GLY A 25 -8.46 18.78 -21.62
C GLY A 25 -7.85 19.62 -20.49
N GLY A 26 -6.60 19.36 -20.10
CA GLY A 26 -5.94 20.04 -18.99
C GLY A 26 -5.17 21.30 -19.41
N PRO A 27 -4.94 22.26 -18.47
CA PRO A 27 -3.97 23.34 -18.69
C PRO A 27 -2.64 22.75 -19.15
N SER A 28 -2.03 23.37 -20.16
CA SER A 28 -0.81 22.93 -20.83
C SER A 28 0.24 22.44 -19.82
N ALA A 29 0.50 21.14 -19.81
CA ALA A 29 1.49 20.55 -18.92
C ALA A 29 2.87 21.15 -19.24
N GLN A 30 3.50 21.77 -18.24
CA GLN A 30 4.83 22.35 -18.42
C GLN A 30 5.86 21.22 -18.44
N ARG A 31 6.65 21.12 -19.52
CA ARG A 31 7.78 20.19 -19.55
C ARG A 31 8.93 20.71 -18.70
N VAL A 32 9.51 19.83 -17.89
CA VAL A 32 10.54 20.20 -16.90
C VAL A 32 11.63 19.13 -16.93
N GLY A 33 12.87 19.54 -17.21
CA GLY A 33 14.05 18.69 -17.05
C GLY A 33 14.68 18.82 -15.65
N PRO A 34 15.68 17.97 -15.31
CA PRO A 34 16.29 17.93 -13.97
C PRO A 34 16.75 19.27 -13.40
N ALA A 35 17.46 20.08 -14.19
CA ALA A 35 17.97 21.38 -13.75
C ALA A 35 16.87 22.43 -13.53
N GLY A 36 15.72 22.27 -14.19
CA GLY A 36 14.62 23.25 -14.15
C GLY A 36 13.60 23.02 -13.04
N LEU A 37 13.68 21.90 -12.33
CA LEU A 37 12.62 21.48 -11.42
C LEU A 37 12.37 22.47 -10.28
N ALA A 38 13.41 22.94 -9.61
CA ALA A 38 13.26 23.89 -8.50
C ALA A 38 12.53 25.18 -8.95
N GLY A 39 12.90 25.71 -10.12
CA GLY A 39 12.24 26.87 -10.71
C GLY A 39 10.79 26.59 -11.11
N ALA A 40 10.50 25.42 -11.68
CA ALA A 40 9.16 25.02 -12.08
C ALA A 40 8.22 24.84 -10.87
N ILE A 41 8.71 24.24 -9.78
CA ILE A 41 7.94 24.12 -8.52
C ILE A 41 7.67 25.51 -7.95
N ALA A 42 8.67 26.39 -7.88
CA ALA A 42 8.48 27.76 -7.39
C ALA A 42 7.50 28.57 -8.26
N ALA A 43 7.50 28.37 -9.58
CA ALA A 43 6.52 28.99 -10.47
C ALA A 43 5.12 28.41 -10.26
N ALA A 44 5.00 27.10 -10.02
CA ALA A 44 3.73 26.43 -9.77
C ALA A 44 3.07 26.92 -8.47
N THR A 45 3.84 27.24 -7.42
CA THR A 45 3.30 27.77 -6.16
C THR A 45 2.84 29.23 -6.25
N ALA A 46 3.38 30.01 -7.19
CA ALA A 46 3.00 31.40 -7.40
C ALA A 46 1.70 31.57 -8.20
N ALA A 47 1.31 30.56 -8.96
CA ALA A 47 0.15 30.63 -9.85
C ALA A 47 -1.08 29.96 -9.21
N PRO A 48 -2.28 30.57 -9.31
CA PRO A 48 -3.48 29.95 -8.74
C PRO A 48 -3.89 28.69 -9.52
N GLY A 49 -4.43 27.70 -8.79
CA GLY A 49 -5.06 26.49 -9.35
C GLY A 49 -4.14 25.26 -9.50
N PRO A 50 -4.70 24.09 -9.84
CA PRO A 50 -3.93 22.85 -10.05
C PRO A 50 -2.90 22.99 -11.17
N ARG A 51 -1.74 22.34 -11.01
CA ARG A 51 -0.62 22.43 -11.96
C ARG A 51 -0.02 21.07 -12.21
N THR A 52 0.18 20.76 -13.49
CA THR A 52 0.87 19.53 -13.91
C THR A 52 2.23 19.87 -14.49
N LEU A 53 3.27 19.31 -13.87
CA LEU A 53 4.64 19.33 -14.38
C LEU A 53 4.94 17.98 -15.02
N LEU A 54 5.22 18.00 -16.32
CA LEU A 54 5.60 16.83 -17.10
C LEU A 54 7.13 16.70 -17.08
N LEU A 55 7.62 15.76 -16.29
CA LEU A 55 9.03 15.57 -15.99
C LEU A 55 9.72 14.77 -17.10
N GLU A 56 10.76 15.33 -17.69
CA GLU A 56 11.58 14.63 -18.67
C GLU A 56 12.40 13.51 -18.00
N PRO A 57 12.70 12.41 -18.70
CA PRO A 57 13.56 11.35 -18.17
C PRO A 57 14.90 11.90 -17.64
N GLY A 58 15.31 11.43 -16.47
CA GLY A 58 16.52 11.89 -15.81
C GLY A 58 16.47 11.73 -14.29
N THR A 59 17.63 11.94 -13.66
CA THR A 59 17.76 11.92 -12.20
C THR A 59 17.66 13.34 -11.64
N TYR A 60 16.69 13.56 -10.78
CA TYR A 60 16.41 14.80 -10.06
C TYR A 60 17.02 14.69 -8.66
N GLN A 61 18.18 15.32 -8.48
CA GLN A 61 18.91 15.34 -7.20
C GLN A 61 18.29 16.38 -6.26
N VAL A 62 17.19 16.04 -5.61
CA VAL A 62 16.40 16.97 -4.78
C VAL A 62 15.71 16.24 -3.63
N ALA A 63 15.66 16.91 -2.47
CA ALA A 63 14.73 16.58 -1.40
C ALA A 63 13.50 17.49 -1.50
N LEU A 64 12.34 16.93 -1.84
CA LEU A 64 11.10 17.66 -1.98
C LEU A 64 10.42 17.83 -0.62
N ARG A 65 10.12 19.07 -0.25
CA ARG A 65 9.28 19.41 0.90
C ARG A 65 8.01 20.08 0.41
N LEU A 66 6.90 19.36 0.48
CA LEU A 66 5.63 19.76 -0.11
C LEU A 66 4.60 20.02 0.99
N GLY A 67 4.33 21.28 1.28
CA GLY A 67 3.24 21.71 2.18
C GLY A 67 2.09 22.42 1.47
N ALA A 68 1.33 23.23 2.22
CA ALA A 68 0.15 23.97 1.74
C ALA A 68 0.35 24.78 0.44
N ALA A 69 1.54 25.35 0.22
CA ALA A 69 1.88 26.10 -0.99
C ALA A 69 1.85 25.25 -2.28
N HIS A 70 1.90 23.93 -2.16
CA HIS A 70 1.95 22.98 -3.28
C HIS A 70 0.63 22.24 -3.49
N ARG A 71 -0.48 22.78 -2.98
CA ARG A 71 -1.81 22.21 -3.17
C ARG A 71 -2.13 22.09 -4.67
N GLY A 72 -2.61 20.91 -5.10
CA GLY A 72 -2.92 20.67 -6.51
C GLY A 72 -1.70 20.51 -7.42
N LEU A 73 -0.50 20.29 -6.87
CA LEU A 73 0.69 20.01 -7.65
C LEU A 73 0.69 18.54 -8.12
N HIS A 74 0.77 18.36 -9.42
CA HIS A 74 0.86 17.05 -10.07
C HIS A 74 2.23 16.91 -10.74
N LEU A 75 3.03 15.94 -10.30
CA LEU A 75 4.29 15.58 -10.94
C LEU A 75 4.09 14.30 -11.75
N GLN A 76 4.26 14.39 -13.06
CA GLN A 76 4.01 13.29 -13.97
C GLN A 76 5.25 13.00 -14.79
N ALA A 77 5.69 11.75 -14.86
CA ALA A 77 6.75 11.36 -15.76
C ALA A 77 6.28 11.45 -17.23
N ALA A 78 7.09 12.07 -18.08
CA ALA A 78 6.87 12.11 -19.54
C ALA A 78 7.14 10.76 -20.21
N GLY A 79 7.83 9.87 -19.52
CA GLY A 79 8.25 8.55 -19.96
C GLY A 79 9.06 7.85 -18.86
N PRO A 80 9.56 6.62 -19.10
CA PRO A 80 10.35 5.89 -18.12
C PRO A 80 11.66 6.63 -17.80
N GLY A 81 12.20 6.39 -16.61
CA GLY A 81 13.52 6.90 -16.20
C GLY A 81 13.50 8.24 -15.46
N VAL A 82 12.34 8.70 -14.98
CA VAL A 82 12.24 9.84 -14.05
C VAL A 82 12.51 9.34 -12.63
N VAL A 83 13.65 9.76 -12.05
CA VAL A 83 14.07 9.32 -10.71
C VAL A 83 14.34 10.51 -9.82
N PHE A 84 13.70 10.55 -8.66
CA PHE A 84 14.02 11.47 -7.58
C PHE A 84 14.98 10.81 -6.61
N GLU A 85 16.05 11.52 -6.27
CA GLU A 85 17.08 11.05 -5.37
C GLU A 85 17.54 12.19 -4.47
N ALA A 86 17.75 11.91 -3.19
CA ALA A 86 18.26 12.88 -2.24
C ALA A 86 19.56 12.36 -1.63
N SER A 87 20.57 13.24 -1.52
CA SER A 87 21.87 12.95 -0.92
C SER A 87 21.91 13.15 0.60
N GLY A 88 20.81 13.61 1.20
CA GLY A 88 20.70 13.94 2.62
C GLY A 88 20.22 12.80 3.51
N ASN A 89 20.17 13.06 4.82
CA ASN A 89 19.65 12.13 5.83
C ASN A 89 18.11 12.10 5.92
N GLY A 90 17.42 13.03 5.25
CA GLY A 90 15.96 13.11 5.24
C GLY A 90 15.32 12.27 4.14
N PRO A 91 13.98 12.22 4.09
CA PRO A 91 13.27 11.56 3.00
C PRO A 91 13.51 12.29 1.67
N VAL A 92 13.38 11.56 0.56
CA VAL A 92 13.37 12.16 -0.78
C VAL A 92 12.17 13.08 -0.94
N VAL A 93 11.04 12.70 -0.35
CA VAL A 93 9.79 13.47 -0.36
C VAL A 93 9.23 13.53 1.06
N LEU A 94 9.02 14.75 1.56
CA LEU A 94 8.33 15.05 2.80
C LEU A 94 7.02 15.80 2.47
N CYS A 95 5.88 15.22 2.83
CA CYS A 95 4.57 15.84 2.74
C CYS A 95 4.25 16.50 4.07
N GLU A 96 4.18 17.83 4.07
CA GLU A 96 3.95 18.67 5.23
C GLU A 96 2.46 19.03 5.38
N PRO A 97 2.04 19.54 6.56
CA PRO A 97 0.67 19.91 6.80
C PRO A 97 0.10 20.86 5.73
N GLY A 98 -1.15 20.60 5.33
CA GLY A 98 -1.88 21.39 4.35
C GLY A 98 -1.62 21.00 2.89
N LEU A 99 -0.66 20.10 2.61
CA LEU A 99 -0.56 19.49 1.28
C LEU A 99 -1.86 18.73 0.98
N SER A 100 -2.50 19.04 -0.14
CA SER A 100 -3.74 18.40 -0.56
C SER A 100 -3.87 18.41 -2.07
N ALA A 101 -4.62 17.44 -2.61
CA ALA A 101 -4.81 17.26 -4.05
C ALA A 101 -3.50 17.18 -4.86
N ALA A 102 -2.38 16.81 -4.22
CA ALA A 102 -1.10 16.61 -4.90
C ALA A 102 -0.98 15.14 -5.36
N SER A 103 -0.36 14.91 -6.52
CA SER A 103 -0.14 13.55 -7.01
C SER A 103 1.16 13.35 -7.76
N PHE A 104 1.71 12.14 -7.65
CA PHE A 104 2.87 11.67 -8.39
C PHE A 104 2.48 10.53 -9.31
N THR A 105 2.95 10.56 -10.56
CA THR A 105 2.62 9.55 -11.57
C THR A 105 3.86 9.07 -12.32
N GLY A 106 4.08 7.74 -12.34
CA GLY A 106 5.05 7.09 -13.22
C GLY A 106 6.52 7.35 -12.90
N LEU A 107 6.86 7.74 -11.67
CA LEU A 107 8.21 8.13 -11.25
C LEU A 107 8.78 7.18 -10.20
N VAL A 108 10.10 7.24 -10.00
CA VAL A 108 10.81 6.49 -8.97
C VAL A 108 11.30 7.42 -7.87
N LEU A 109 11.02 7.10 -6.61
CA LEU A 109 11.64 7.72 -5.44
C LEU A 109 12.76 6.80 -4.93
N ARG A 110 14.00 7.27 -4.94
CA ARG A 110 15.16 6.47 -4.55
C ARG A 110 15.89 7.10 -3.37
N ALA A 111 15.76 6.48 -2.21
CA ALA A 111 16.55 6.81 -1.02
C ALA A 111 17.83 5.98 -0.98
N ALA A 112 18.79 6.41 -0.16
CA ALA A 112 19.92 5.57 0.20
C ALA A 112 19.46 4.29 0.97
N PRO A 113 20.23 3.19 0.93
CA PRO A 113 19.86 1.95 1.61
C PRO A 113 19.50 2.15 3.09
N GLY A 114 18.40 1.54 3.53
CA GLY A 114 17.90 1.63 4.91
C GLY A 114 17.30 2.99 5.29
N ARG A 115 17.09 3.90 4.33
CA ARG A 115 16.47 5.21 4.57
C ARG A 115 15.02 5.25 4.12
N VAL A 116 14.30 6.25 4.61
CA VAL A 116 12.94 6.59 4.19
C VAL A 116 13.02 7.34 2.87
N ALA A 117 12.21 6.94 1.90
CA ALA A 117 12.06 7.63 0.62
C ALA A 117 10.92 8.64 0.66
N LEU A 118 9.81 8.28 1.31
CA LEU A 118 8.60 9.07 1.36
C LEU A 118 8.07 9.16 2.78
N GLU A 119 7.82 10.37 3.24
CA GLU A 119 7.25 10.65 4.54
C GLU A 119 6.06 11.59 4.38
N ALA A 120 4.94 11.29 5.06
CA ALA A 120 3.79 12.17 5.15
C ALA A 120 3.44 12.42 6.61
N ILE A 121 3.52 13.69 7.03
CA ILE A 121 3.25 14.11 8.41
C ILE A 121 1.95 14.92 8.51
N GLY A 122 1.32 14.86 9.69
CA GLY A 122 0.20 15.68 10.15
C GLY A 122 -0.61 16.44 9.10
N GLY A 123 -1.57 15.78 8.46
CA GLY A 123 -2.50 16.41 7.50
C GLY A 123 -1.94 16.69 6.10
N GLY A 124 -0.69 16.30 5.80
CA GLY A 124 -0.18 16.23 4.43
C GLY A 124 -0.78 15.05 3.67
N GLN A 125 -1.31 15.28 2.47
CA GLN A 125 -1.95 14.27 1.63
C GLN A 125 -1.29 14.15 0.26
N LEU A 126 -0.95 12.92 -0.13
CA LEU A 126 -0.34 12.63 -1.44
C LEU A 126 -1.00 11.43 -2.11
N GLN A 127 -1.25 11.55 -3.41
CA GLN A 127 -1.69 10.43 -4.26
C GLN A 127 -0.53 9.91 -5.10
N LEU A 128 -0.38 8.58 -5.19
CA LEU A 128 0.65 7.90 -5.96
C LEU A 128 0.02 7.02 -7.05
N ILE A 129 0.49 7.13 -8.29
CA ILE A 129 -0.03 6.35 -9.41
C ILE A 129 1.15 5.75 -10.17
N SER A 130 1.27 4.41 -10.18
CA SER A 130 2.39 3.72 -10.83
C SER A 130 3.76 4.25 -10.38
N VAL A 131 3.91 4.49 -9.08
CA VAL A 131 5.14 5.01 -8.47
C VAL A 131 5.93 3.87 -7.87
N GLU A 132 7.24 3.87 -8.09
CA GLU A 132 8.17 2.98 -7.41
C GLU A 132 8.88 3.73 -6.28
N VAL A 133 8.93 3.14 -5.09
CA VAL A 133 9.58 3.70 -3.91
C VAL A 133 10.68 2.74 -3.47
N ARG A 134 11.94 3.11 -3.68
CA ARG A 134 13.13 2.39 -3.22
C ARG A 134 13.60 2.98 -1.89
N GLY A 135 13.15 2.39 -0.80
CA GLY A 135 13.31 2.89 0.56
C GLY A 135 12.03 2.74 1.37
N GLY A 136 12.09 3.12 2.64
CA GLY A 136 10.93 3.05 3.54
C GLY A 136 9.87 4.11 3.25
N VAL A 137 8.65 3.87 3.70
CA VAL A 137 7.54 4.84 3.71
C VAL A 137 7.06 5.05 5.13
N VAL A 138 6.87 6.31 5.51
CA VAL A 138 6.34 6.69 6.83
C VAL A 138 5.11 7.59 6.66
N VAL A 139 4.01 7.26 7.33
CA VAL A 139 2.77 8.04 7.35
C VAL A 139 2.41 8.37 8.80
N GLY A 140 2.96 9.47 9.31
CA GLY A 140 2.78 9.95 10.69
C GLY A 140 1.70 11.03 10.77
N GLY A 141 0.44 10.65 10.83
CA GLY A 141 -0.70 11.60 10.84
C GLY A 141 -1.02 12.27 9.50
N GLY A 142 -0.27 11.95 8.43
CA GLY A 142 -0.61 12.32 7.05
C GLY A 142 -1.51 11.28 6.36
N ALA A 143 -1.73 11.42 5.05
CA ALA A 143 -2.42 10.43 4.25
C ALA A 143 -1.69 10.15 2.93
N ILE A 144 -1.51 8.87 2.61
CA ILE A 144 -1.01 8.42 1.32
C ILE A 144 -2.06 7.52 0.69
N SER A 145 -2.43 7.80 -0.55
CA SER A 145 -3.31 6.94 -1.33
C SER A 145 -2.67 6.62 -2.67
N GLY A 146 -3.04 5.51 -3.31
CA GLY A 146 -2.50 5.21 -4.62
C GLY A 146 -2.91 3.89 -5.24
N ASP A 147 -2.51 3.72 -6.49
CA ASP A 147 -2.76 2.51 -7.28
C ASP A 147 -1.51 2.12 -8.09
N GLY A 148 -1.20 0.83 -8.15
CA GLY A 148 -0.02 0.31 -8.85
C GLY A 148 1.32 0.73 -8.22
N VAL A 149 1.35 0.91 -6.90
CA VAL A 149 2.54 1.39 -6.17
C VAL A 149 3.44 0.21 -5.78
N SER A 150 4.74 0.30 -6.06
CA SER A 150 5.74 -0.67 -5.59
C SER A 150 6.65 -0.03 -4.55
N ILE A 151 6.80 -0.65 -3.38
CA ILE A 151 7.60 -0.16 -2.25
C ILE A 151 8.63 -1.23 -1.89
N ALA A 152 9.91 -0.95 -2.14
CA ALA A 152 11.04 -1.79 -1.75
C ALA A 152 11.62 -1.32 -0.41
N GLY A 153 10.89 -1.55 0.67
CA GLY A 153 11.25 -1.14 2.02
C GLY A 153 10.11 -1.25 3.03
N PRO A 154 10.40 -1.06 4.32
CA PRO A 154 9.39 -1.11 5.37
C PRO A 154 8.40 0.05 5.24
N VAL A 155 7.16 -0.21 5.64
CA VAL A 155 6.08 0.80 5.67
C VAL A 155 5.57 0.95 7.09
N THR A 156 5.56 2.18 7.59
CA THR A 156 5.05 2.52 8.92
C THR A 156 3.92 3.53 8.79
N VAL A 157 2.77 3.24 9.40
CA VAL A 157 1.63 4.16 9.50
C VAL A 157 1.35 4.39 10.98
N SER A 158 1.42 5.64 11.45
CA SER A 158 1.23 5.98 12.86
C SER A 158 0.43 7.26 13.06
N ASP A 159 0.05 7.50 14.31
CA ASP A 159 -0.45 8.80 14.80
C ASP A 159 -1.67 9.33 14.01
N ARG A 160 -2.63 8.44 13.74
CA ARG A 160 -3.83 8.67 12.91
C ARG A 160 -3.52 8.91 11.43
N GLY A 161 -2.36 8.45 10.96
CA GLY A 161 -2.03 8.40 9.54
C GLY A 161 -2.93 7.41 8.80
N SER A 162 -3.16 7.64 7.50
CA SER A 162 -3.97 6.78 6.65
C SER A 162 -3.20 6.35 5.40
N LEU A 163 -3.17 5.05 5.12
CA LEU A 163 -2.55 4.46 3.93
C LEU A 163 -3.58 3.66 3.14
N GLN A 164 -3.86 4.07 1.90
CA GLN A 164 -4.89 3.44 1.06
C GLN A 164 -4.29 3.04 -0.30
N LEU A 165 -3.98 1.77 -0.50
CA LEU A 165 -3.28 1.30 -1.70
C LEU A 165 -4.08 0.21 -2.45
N GLY A 166 -4.20 0.39 -3.76
CA GLY A 166 -4.68 -0.61 -4.72
C GLY A 166 -3.56 -1.18 -5.57
N ASP A 167 -3.63 -2.47 -5.88
CA ASP A 167 -2.72 -3.16 -6.82
C ASP A 167 -1.24 -2.91 -6.46
N ALA A 168 -0.94 -2.91 -5.17
CA ALA A 168 0.35 -2.50 -4.64
C ALA A 168 1.24 -3.70 -4.27
N GLN A 169 2.55 -3.50 -4.34
CA GLN A 169 3.56 -4.44 -3.87
C GLN A 169 4.41 -3.79 -2.79
N ILE A 170 4.44 -4.37 -1.60
CA ILE A 170 5.30 -3.95 -0.49
C ILE A 170 6.30 -5.07 -0.24
N ASP A 171 7.57 -4.83 -0.52
CA ASP A 171 8.70 -5.70 -0.20
C ASP A 171 9.36 -5.21 1.09
N GLY A 172 8.64 -5.41 2.19
CA GLY A 172 9.01 -5.02 3.54
C GLY A 172 7.87 -5.24 4.53
N LEU A 173 8.23 -5.20 5.82
CA LEU A 173 7.24 -5.24 6.90
C LEU A 173 6.31 -4.02 6.83
N LEU A 174 5.00 -4.26 6.89
CA LEU A 174 4.00 -3.22 7.09
C LEU A 174 3.61 -3.16 8.57
N THR A 175 3.88 -2.02 9.22
CA THR A 175 3.49 -1.75 10.61
C THR A 175 2.50 -0.59 10.65
N VAL A 176 1.37 -0.81 11.32
CA VAL A 176 0.35 0.22 11.56
C VAL A 176 0.13 0.30 13.07
N ASP A 177 0.30 1.49 13.65
CA ASP A 177 0.06 1.74 15.07
C ASP A 177 -0.80 2.99 15.26
N ARG A 178 -2.03 2.83 15.79
CA ARG A 178 -2.98 3.94 15.95
C ARG A 178 -3.26 4.68 14.63
N GLY A 179 -3.32 3.94 13.51
CA GLY A 179 -3.54 4.47 12.16
C GLY A 179 -4.61 3.71 11.38
N GLU A 180 -4.81 4.10 10.13
CA GLU A 180 -5.71 3.45 9.19
C GLU A 180 -4.93 2.85 8.01
N VAL A 181 -5.30 1.64 7.61
CA VAL A 181 -4.77 1.02 6.40
C VAL A 181 -5.87 0.34 5.59
N GLY A 182 -5.90 0.61 4.29
CA GLY A 182 -6.70 -0.13 3.33
C GLY A 182 -5.82 -0.66 2.20
N LEU A 183 -5.90 -1.96 1.95
CA LEU A 183 -5.18 -2.62 0.87
C LEU A 183 -6.16 -3.40 -0.01
N ARG A 184 -6.04 -3.24 -1.33
CA ARG A 184 -6.85 -3.94 -2.32
C ARG A 184 -5.98 -4.57 -3.39
N ARG A 185 -6.10 -5.88 -3.63
CA ARG A 185 -5.33 -6.63 -4.65
C ARG A 185 -3.82 -6.44 -4.49
N SER A 186 -3.36 -6.37 -3.24
CA SER A 186 -1.97 -6.02 -2.91
C SER A 186 -1.19 -7.21 -2.37
N VAL A 187 0.13 -7.15 -2.51
CA VAL A 187 1.06 -8.13 -1.96
C VAL A 187 1.95 -7.45 -0.91
N VAL A 188 2.09 -8.06 0.26
CA VAL A 188 3.00 -7.62 1.32
C VAL A 188 3.97 -8.76 1.63
N GLN A 189 5.26 -8.53 1.42
CA GLN A 189 6.36 -9.45 1.72
C GLN A 189 7.09 -8.94 2.96
N GLY A 190 7.12 -9.72 4.04
CA GLY A 190 7.65 -9.33 5.35
C GLY A 190 6.64 -9.41 6.49
N GLY A 191 5.36 -9.61 6.18
CA GLY A 191 4.27 -9.68 7.16
C GLY A 191 3.59 -8.33 7.42
N MET A 192 2.54 -8.38 8.23
CA MET A 192 1.74 -7.20 8.62
C MET A 192 1.53 -7.19 10.13
N ILE A 193 1.74 -6.04 10.76
CA ILE A 193 1.49 -5.80 12.18
C ILE A 193 0.54 -4.62 12.31
N LEU A 194 -0.68 -4.87 12.78
CA LEU A 194 -1.79 -3.92 12.83
C LEU A 194 -2.21 -3.71 14.30
N ARG A 195 -1.69 -2.66 14.94
CA ARG A 195 -1.93 -2.32 16.34
C ARG A 195 -2.83 -1.11 16.48
N GLN A 196 -3.87 -1.22 17.29
CA GLN A 196 -4.80 -0.12 17.59
C GLN A 196 -5.29 0.59 16.31
N SER A 197 -5.42 -0.18 15.22
CA SER A 197 -5.61 0.35 13.88
C SER A 197 -7.03 0.13 13.39
N MET A 198 -7.39 0.84 12.32
CA MET A 198 -8.54 0.51 11.48
C MET A 198 -8.03 -0.07 10.17
N SER A 199 -8.47 -1.26 9.81
CA SER A 199 -7.85 -2.01 8.71
C SER A 199 -8.89 -2.63 7.78
N THR A 200 -8.72 -2.43 6.47
CA THR A 200 -9.55 -3.07 5.44
C THR A 200 -8.66 -3.75 4.42
N LEU A 201 -8.69 -5.09 4.38
CA LEU A 201 -7.86 -5.89 3.48
C LEU A 201 -8.78 -6.66 2.51
N SER A 202 -8.59 -6.47 1.21
CA SER A 202 -9.38 -7.14 0.17
C SER A 202 -8.49 -7.69 -0.95
N GLY A 203 -8.51 -9.01 -1.18
CA GLY A 203 -7.66 -9.65 -2.20
C GLY A 203 -6.16 -9.50 -1.88
N VAL A 204 -5.79 -9.54 -0.59
CA VAL A 204 -4.42 -9.28 -0.13
C VAL A 204 -3.65 -10.58 0.04
N ARG A 205 -2.42 -10.62 -0.48
CA ARG A 205 -1.48 -11.72 -0.21
C ARG A 205 -0.39 -11.25 0.73
N CYS A 206 -0.23 -11.93 1.85
CA CYS A 206 0.77 -11.65 2.87
C CYS A 206 1.76 -12.80 2.98
N LEU A 207 3.05 -12.50 2.82
CA LEU A 207 4.14 -13.46 2.95
C LEU A 207 4.99 -13.03 4.16
N GLY A 208 5.08 -13.86 5.20
CA GLY A 208 5.80 -13.49 6.44
C GLY A 208 6.63 -14.63 7.02
N SER A 209 7.73 -14.32 7.70
CA SER A 209 8.52 -15.31 8.44
C SER A 209 8.09 -15.49 9.90
N GLY A 210 7.40 -14.49 10.47
CA GLY A 210 6.82 -14.49 11.82
C GLY A 210 5.30 -14.75 11.81
N PRO A 211 4.50 -14.02 12.61
CA PRO A 211 3.08 -13.93 12.29
C PRO A 211 2.94 -13.32 10.89
N GLY A 212 2.21 -13.98 9.99
CA GLY A 212 1.92 -13.43 8.68
C GLY A 212 1.13 -12.13 8.83
N LEU A 213 0.03 -12.19 9.59
CA LEU A 213 -0.79 -11.05 9.95
C LEU A 213 -1.04 -11.04 11.47
N LEU A 214 -0.56 -10.00 12.15
CA LEU A 214 -0.87 -9.72 13.55
C LEU A 214 -1.87 -8.56 13.65
N ILE A 215 -2.97 -8.76 14.37
CA ILE A 215 -3.97 -7.73 14.65
C ILE A 215 -4.12 -7.62 16.17
N GLU A 216 -3.82 -6.44 16.72
CA GLU A 216 -3.79 -6.21 18.15
C GLU A 216 -4.62 -4.97 18.52
N ARG A 217 -5.64 -5.13 19.36
CA ARG A 217 -6.42 -4.02 19.94
C ARG A 217 -7.00 -3.03 18.92
N GLY A 218 -7.25 -3.47 17.69
CA GLY A 218 -7.77 -2.67 16.57
C GLY A 218 -9.08 -3.21 16.00
N ARG A 219 -9.49 -2.66 14.85
CA ARG A 219 -10.63 -3.09 14.05
C ARG A 219 -10.17 -3.54 12.66
N ALA A 220 -10.66 -4.68 12.20
CA ALA A 220 -10.30 -5.19 10.88
C ALA A 220 -11.46 -5.81 10.11
N THR A 221 -11.47 -5.55 8.80
CA THR A 221 -12.33 -6.20 7.80
C THR A 221 -11.44 -6.91 6.80
N LEU A 222 -11.65 -8.22 6.63
CA LEU A 222 -10.78 -9.11 5.87
C LEU A 222 -11.59 -9.88 4.81
N HIS A 223 -11.25 -9.67 3.55
CA HIS A 223 -11.86 -10.35 2.40
C HIS A 223 -10.80 -10.91 1.48
N GLU A 224 -10.90 -12.20 1.13
CA GLU A 224 -10.00 -12.83 0.15
C GLU A 224 -8.52 -12.62 0.52
N VAL A 225 -8.19 -12.91 1.77
CA VAL A 225 -6.83 -12.73 2.31
C VAL A 225 -6.10 -14.06 2.25
N HIS A 226 -4.96 -14.07 1.56
CA HIS A 226 -4.04 -15.21 1.52
C HIS A 226 -2.82 -14.93 2.37
N ILE A 227 -2.53 -15.77 3.35
CA ILE A 227 -1.37 -15.66 4.21
C ILE A 227 -0.50 -16.89 4.01
N ALA A 228 0.76 -16.69 3.62
CA ALA A 228 1.76 -17.74 3.66
C ALA A 228 2.82 -17.35 4.70
N ALA A 229 2.89 -18.09 5.80
CA ALA A 229 3.83 -17.80 6.88
C ALA A 229 4.46 -19.06 7.48
N SER A 230 5.76 -19.01 7.78
CA SER A 230 6.42 -20.12 8.49
C SER A 230 6.01 -20.21 9.97
N GLY A 231 5.64 -19.08 10.57
CA GLY A 231 5.17 -18.97 11.95
C GLY A 231 3.65 -19.09 12.06
N ILE A 232 3.05 -18.19 12.84
CA ILE A 232 1.59 -18.10 12.95
C ILE A 232 1.05 -17.48 11.65
N GLY A 233 -0.03 -18.00 11.08
CA GLY A 233 -0.67 -17.36 9.92
C GLY A 233 -1.31 -16.03 10.33
N LEU A 234 -2.42 -16.13 11.05
CA LEU A 234 -3.18 -15.00 11.60
C LEU A 234 -3.12 -15.03 13.12
N GLN A 235 -2.61 -13.97 13.72
CA GLN A 235 -2.63 -13.76 15.17
C GLN A 235 -3.54 -12.59 15.51
N VAL A 236 -4.50 -12.80 16.42
CA VAL A 236 -5.44 -11.77 16.85
C VAL A 236 -5.43 -11.66 18.37
N HIS A 237 -5.20 -10.46 18.89
CA HIS A 237 -5.14 -10.18 20.32
C HIS A 237 -5.98 -8.96 20.69
N GLY A 238 -7.09 -9.17 21.39
CA GLY A 238 -7.98 -8.11 21.87
C GLY A 238 -8.53 -7.20 20.77
N ALA A 239 -8.63 -7.68 19.53
CA ALA A 239 -9.08 -6.91 18.37
C ALA A 239 -10.49 -7.32 17.93
N GLU A 240 -11.19 -6.38 17.31
CA GLU A 240 -12.52 -6.57 16.75
C GLU A 240 -12.40 -6.81 15.24
N VAL A 241 -12.44 -8.07 14.82
CA VAL A 241 -12.55 -8.40 13.38
C VAL A 241 -14.05 -8.41 13.04
N THR A 242 -14.49 -7.38 12.34
CA THR A 242 -15.91 -7.14 12.02
C THR A 242 -16.39 -8.03 10.88
N GLU A 243 -15.50 -8.37 9.95
CA GLU A 243 -15.80 -9.28 8.85
C GLU A 243 -14.56 -10.07 8.46
N LEU A 244 -14.75 -11.36 8.20
CA LEU A 244 -13.71 -12.27 7.75
C LEU A 244 -14.31 -13.26 6.76
N THR A 245 -13.89 -13.18 5.48
CA THR A 245 -14.35 -14.06 4.40
C THR A 245 -13.20 -14.42 3.46
N GLY A 246 -13.17 -15.64 2.92
CA GLY A 246 -12.15 -16.03 1.93
C GLY A 246 -10.72 -16.04 2.48
N LEU A 247 -10.50 -16.59 3.67
CA LEU A 247 -9.18 -16.65 4.29
C LEU A 247 -8.46 -17.96 3.91
N THR A 248 -7.32 -17.83 3.23
CA THR A 248 -6.40 -18.95 2.99
C THR A 248 -5.13 -18.74 3.81
N ILE A 249 -4.73 -19.76 4.58
CA ILE A 249 -3.49 -19.76 5.35
C ILE A 249 -2.67 -21.00 5.03
N GLU A 250 -1.45 -20.77 4.57
CA GLU A 250 -0.42 -21.76 4.32
C GLU A 250 0.76 -21.56 5.27
N GLY A 251 1.36 -22.66 5.74
CA GLY A 251 2.44 -22.56 6.72
C GLY A 251 2.62 -23.78 7.59
N GLY A 252 3.78 -23.90 8.22
CA GLY A 252 4.08 -24.99 9.17
C GLY A 252 3.59 -24.70 10.60
N GLY A 253 3.43 -23.43 10.98
CA GLY A 253 2.94 -23.05 12.29
C GLY A 253 1.40 -23.05 12.42
N PRO A 254 0.87 -22.64 13.58
CA PRO A 254 -0.57 -22.52 13.80
C PRO A 254 -1.21 -21.55 12.79
N ALA A 255 -2.26 -21.98 12.10
CA ALA A 255 -2.90 -21.16 11.09
C ALA A 255 -3.53 -19.92 11.72
N ILE A 256 -4.24 -20.09 12.84
CA ILE A 256 -4.87 -19.01 13.58
C ILE A 256 -4.53 -19.14 15.07
N VAL A 257 -4.12 -18.05 15.70
CA VAL A 257 -4.07 -17.89 17.15
C VAL A 257 -4.96 -16.73 17.53
N TRP A 258 -6.00 -17.02 18.30
CA TRP A 258 -7.04 -16.06 18.64
C TRP A 258 -7.13 -15.85 20.15
N GLU A 259 -7.04 -14.60 20.59
CA GLU A 259 -7.18 -14.19 21.98
C GLU A 259 -8.16 -13.01 22.05
N GLY A 260 -9.43 -13.27 22.34
CA GLY A 260 -10.46 -12.25 22.45
C GLY A 260 -11.85 -12.77 22.09
N GLU A 261 -12.86 -11.92 22.26
CA GLU A 261 -14.23 -12.27 21.90
C GLU A 261 -14.39 -12.34 20.38
N ARG A 262 -15.25 -13.27 19.94
CA ARG A 262 -15.66 -13.40 18.54
C ARG A 262 -16.85 -12.48 18.30
N THR A 263 -16.82 -11.71 17.22
CA THR A 263 -18.00 -10.96 16.77
C THR A 263 -18.94 -11.88 15.98
N ALA A 264 -20.25 -11.63 16.08
CA ALA A 264 -21.27 -12.44 15.42
C ALA A 264 -21.29 -12.30 13.88
N ALA A 265 -20.59 -11.31 13.32
CA ALA A 265 -20.63 -10.95 11.91
C ALA A 265 -19.70 -11.81 11.01
N TRP A 266 -18.99 -12.78 11.57
CA TRP A 266 -18.10 -13.64 10.78
C TRP A 266 -18.88 -14.59 9.88
N ARG A 267 -18.47 -14.65 8.62
CA ARG A 267 -18.95 -15.64 7.67
C ARG A 267 -17.83 -16.61 7.35
N TRP A 268 -17.92 -17.83 7.89
CA TRP A 268 -16.97 -18.91 7.62
C TRP A 268 -17.19 -19.50 6.22
N GLU A 269 -16.94 -18.70 5.18
CA GLU A 269 -17.05 -19.08 3.78
C GLU A 269 -15.68 -19.01 3.11
N ARG A 270 -15.33 -20.07 2.36
CA ARG A 270 -14.10 -20.15 1.55
C ARG A 270 -12.80 -20.08 2.39
N PHE A 271 -12.75 -20.81 3.50
CA PHE A 271 -11.55 -20.91 4.33
C PHE A 271 -10.69 -22.09 3.91
N GLN A 272 -9.37 -21.94 3.97
CA GLN A 272 -8.43 -23.04 3.77
C GLN A 272 -7.26 -22.84 4.71
N LEU A 273 -7.13 -23.70 5.73
CA LEU A 273 -6.13 -23.58 6.78
C LEU A 273 -5.18 -24.77 6.73
N ALA A 274 -3.86 -24.54 6.66
CA ALA A 274 -2.88 -25.63 6.65
C ALA A 274 -2.78 -26.39 8.00
N THR A 275 -3.14 -25.73 9.10
CA THR A 275 -3.11 -26.33 10.46
C THR A 275 -4.31 -25.87 11.28
N LEU A 276 -4.54 -26.49 12.43
CA LEU A 276 -5.65 -26.15 13.33
C LEU A 276 -5.53 -24.73 13.89
N ALA A 277 -6.69 -24.06 13.94
CA ALA A 277 -6.85 -22.82 14.68
C ALA A 277 -6.88 -23.05 16.20
N ARG A 278 -6.37 -22.09 16.98
CA ARG A 278 -6.34 -22.11 18.45
C ARG A 278 -7.04 -20.88 19.02
N GLY A 279 -7.77 -21.07 20.12
CA GLY A 279 -8.40 -19.97 20.87
C GLY A 279 -9.66 -19.38 20.22
N LEU A 280 -10.16 -19.98 19.13
CA LEU A 280 -11.42 -19.56 18.52
C LEU A 280 -12.62 -19.87 19.44
N PRO A 281 -13.49 -18.89 19.75
CA PRO A 281 -14.69 -19.13 20.53
C PRO A 281 -15.72 -19.97 19.75
N GLY A 282 -16.24 -21.02 20.39
CA GLY A 282 -17.33 -21.86 19.87
C GLY A 282 -16.87 -23.05 19.02
N VAL A 283 -17.84 -23.73 18.40
CA VAL A 283 -17.58 -24.85 17.49
C VAL A 283 -17.13 -24.29 16.13
N LEU A 284 -15.99 -24.75 15.63
CA LEU A 284 -15.57 -24.52 14.25
C LEU A 284 -16.66 -25.07 13.32
N PRO A 285 -17.32 -24.24 12.48
CA PRO A 285 -18.35 -24.74 11.58
C PRO A 285 -17.74 -25.75 10.60
N SER A 286 -18.48 -26.82 10.30
CA SER A 286 -18.07 -27.82 9.33
C SER A 286 -17.91 -27.21 7.94
N GLY A 287 -16.77 -27.47 7.28
CA GLY A 287 -16.49 -27.01 5.92
C GLY A 287 -15.08 -27.45 5.47
N PRO A 288 -14.79 -27.45 4.16
CA PRO A 288 -13.44 -27.73 3.67
C PRO A 288 -12.46 -26.74 4.32
N GLY A 289 -11.44 -27.25 5.02
CA GLY A 289 -10.47 -26.43 5.75
C GLY A 289 -10.78 -26.17 7.24
N ALA A 290 -11.98 -26.49 7.74
CA ALA A 290 -12.32 -26.40 9.16
C ALA A 290 -12.13 -27.74 9.92
N ASP A 291 -12.17 -28.86 9.21
CA ASP A 291 -11.86 -30.18 9.73
C ASP A 291 -10.40 -30.55 9.41
N PRO A 292 -9.50 -30.62 10.41
CA PRO A 292 -8.10 -30.97 10.20
C PRO A 292 -7.91 -32.38 9.64
N THR A 293 -8.90 -33.27 9.79
CA THR A 293 -8.86 -34.63 9.23
C THR A 293 -9.20 -34.66 7.74
N GLN A 294 -9.77 -33.56 7.21
CA GLN A 294 -10.06 -33.36 5.79
C GLN A 294 -8.99 -32.51 5.09
N LEU A 295 -7.97 -32.07 5.81
CA LEU A 295 -6.81 -31.44 5.20
C LEU A 295 -5.99 -32.52 4.48
N PRO A 296 -5.58 -32.30 3.21
CA PRO A 296 -4.69 -33.24 2.54
C PRO A 296 -3.44 -33.42 3.40
N ALA A 297 -3.12 -34.66 3.73
CA ALA A 297 -1.89 -34.99 4.45
C ALA A 297 -0.72 -34.34 3.72
N VAL A 298 -0.01 -33.45 4.40
CA VAL A 298 1.18 -32.79 3.86
C VAL A 298 2.18 -33.89 3.52
N ARG A 299 2.45 -34.08 2.22
CA ARG A 299 3.54 -34.89 1.71
C ARG A 299 4.76 -34.01 1.50
#